data_AF-A0AAU6DP13-F1
#
_entry.id   AF-A0AAU6DP13-F1
#
_cell.length_a   1.000
_cell.length_b   1.000
_cell.length_c   1.000
_cell.angle_alpha   90.00
_cell.angle_beta   90.00
_cell.angle_gamma   90.00
#
_symmetry.space_group_name_H-M   'P 1'
#
loop_
_entity.id
_entity.type
_entity.pdbx_description
1 polymer ?
#
loop_
_entity_poly.entity_id
_entity_poly.type
_entity_poly.pdbx_seq_one_letter_code
_entity_poly.pdbx_strand_id
1 'polypeptide(L)'
;MDASVAAILGAAIGAVGGLGGGLLTLGAQVRTLDAQHRAEEKRWLADLRRETYTGFVTCTKQLSNAVWKASDSLHSEGAAEDWEGAFRSVHDAWTQFSAASAAVTMAGPHAVAAAAEDLRGSMRHWEMLTGAWIRAAIQQGTGRLNEHDVQFMAAFEAKRPFEEAFQIAARRALGTEA
;
A
#
# COMPACT_ATOMS: atom_id res chain seq x y z
N MET A 1 5.25 -26.21 66.52
CA MET A 1 4.56 -26.99 65.47
C MET A 1 3.17 -27.26 66.05
N ASP A 2 2.07 -26.75 65.50
CA ASP A 2 1.76 -26.60 64.08
C ASP A 2 1.21 -25.23 63.65
N ALA A 3 1.58 -24.90 62.42
CA ALA A 3 1.50 -23.61 61.78
C ALA A 3 0.19 -23.42 61.00
N SER A 4 -0.96 -23.35 61.69
CA SER A 4 -2.27 -23.18 61.04
C SER A 4 -3.07 -21.95 61.49
N VAL A 5 -2.51 -21.10 62.36
CA VAL A 5 -3.18 -19.86 62.82
C VAL A 5 -2.70 -18.59 62.09
N ALA A 6 -1.66 -18.68 61.25
CA ALA A 6 -1.06 -17.50 60.61
C ALA A 6 -1.55 -17.19 59.17
N ALA A 7 -2.38 -18.03 58.55
CA ALA A 7 -2.75 -17.87 57.14
C ALA A 7 -4.16 -17.26 56.89
N ILE A 8 -4.93 -16.96 57.94
CA ILE A 8 -6.29 -16.39 57.81
C ILE A 8 -6.32 -14.88 58.19
N LEU A 9 -5.16 -14.27 58.42
CA LEU A 9 -5.04 -12.81 58.60
C LEU A 9 -4.75 -12.04 57.29
N GLY A 10 -4.83 -12.71 56.14
CA GLY A 10 -4.65 -12.08 54.83
C GLY A 10 -5.94 -11.77 54.05
N ALA A 11 -7.13 -11.99 54.63
CA ALA A 11 -8.41 -11.88 53.90
C ALA A 11 -9.48 -11.02 54.61
N ALA A 12 -9.16 -10.33 55.70
CA ALA A 12 -10.15 -9.70 56.58
C ALA A 12 -10.17 -8.15 56.58
N ILE A 13 -9.42 -7.48 55.71
CA ILE A 13 -9.54 -6.02 55.50
C ILE A 13 -9.87 -5.77 54.03
N GLY A 14 -11.14 -5.89 53.70
CA GLY A 14 -11.65 -5.62 52.36
C GLY A 14 -13.13 -5.90 52.13
N ALA A 15 -13.85 -6.46 53.11
CA ALA A 15 -15.22 -6.94 52.89
C ALA A 15 -16.35 -6.05 53.45
N VAL A 16 -16.06 -4.92 54.13
CA VAL A 16 -17.13 -4.14 54.80
C VAL A 16 -17.27 -2.69 54.29
N GLY A 17 -16.47 -2.25 53.31
CA GLY A 17 -16.66 -0.95 52.61
C GLY A 17 -17.23 -1.05 51.18
N GLY A 18 -17.46 -2.26 50.67
CA GLY A 18 -17.42 -2.54 49.23
C GLY A 18 -18.75 -2.62 48.46
N LEU A 19 -19.92 -2.32 49.07
CA LEU A 19 -21.21 -2.47 48.37
C LEU A 19 -21.72 -1.18 47.71
N GLY A 20 -21.13 -0.02 47.98
CA GLY A 20 -21.43 1.24 47.28
C GLY A 20 -20.43 1.61 46.16
N GLY A 21 -19.17 1.17 46.28
CA GLY A 21 -18.08 1.53 45.35
C GLY A 21 -17.93 0.60 44.14
N GLY A 22 -18.37 -0.67 44.24
CA GLY A 22 -18.17 -1.69 43.20
C GLY A 22 -18.95 -1.44 41.90
N LEU A 23 -20.11 -0.78 41.97
CA LEU A 23 -20.88 -0.39 40.78
C LEU A 23 -20.24 0.79 40.03
N LEU A 24 -19.57 1.70 40.75
CA LEU A 24 -18.90 2.85 40.14
C LEU A 24 -17.57 2.45 39.47
N THR A 25 -16.82 1.50 40.04
CA THR A 25 -15.59 0.98 39.43
C THR A 25 -15.87 0.10 38.20
N LEU A 26 -16.94 -0.70 38.19
CA LEU A 26 -17.35 -1.46 37.00
C LEU A 26 -17.82 -0.55 35.86
N GLY A 27 -18.59 0.50 36.14
CA GLY A 27 -19.02 1.47 35.13
C GLY A 27 -17.87 2.30 34.55
N ALA A 28 -16.87 2.64 35.38
CA ALA A 28 -15.64 3.27 34.93
C ALA A 28 -14.76 2.31 34.10
N GLN A 29 -14.65 1.03 34.50
CA GLN A 29 -13.91 0.01 33.75
C GLN A 29 -14.49 -0.24 32.35
N VAL A 30 -15.81 -0.36 32.20
CA VAL A 30 -16.46 -0.56 30.89
C VAL A 30 -16.19 0.61 29.95
N ARG A 31 -16.31 1.86 30.42
CA ARG A 31 -15.98 3.05 29.63
C ARG A 31 -14.50 3.11 29.23
N THR A 32 -13.63 2.59 30.09
CA THR A 32 -12.18 2.53 29.84
C THR A 32 -11.84 1.46 28.80
N LEU A 33 -12.51 0.30 28.85
CA LEU A 33 -12.40 -0.76 27.84
C LEU A 33 -12.91 -0.31 26.46
N ASP A 34 -14.05 0.39 26.40
CA ASP A 34 -14.58 0.93 25.14
C ASP A 34 -13.67 2.01 24.54
N ALA A 35 -13.03 2.82 25.39
CA ALA A 35 -12.05 3.80 24.93
C ALA A 35 -10.76 3.11 24.43
N GLN A 36 -10.34 2.03 25.08
CA GLN A 36 -9.19 1.22 24.66
C GLN A 36 -9.45 0.51 23.32
N HIS A 37 -10.57 -0.19 23.17
CA HIS A 37 -10.93 -0.85 21.92
C HIS A 37 -10.99 0.11 20.74
N ARG A 38 -11.58 1.30 20.91
CA ARG A 38 -11.60 2.32 19.85
C ARG A 38 -10.22 2.86 19.52
N ALA A 39 -9.33 2.97 20.51
CA ALA A 39 -7.96 3.41 20.27
C ALA A 39 -7.14 2.33 19.53
N GLU A 40 -7.35 1.05 19.89
CA GLU A 40 -6.74 -0.10 19.20
C GLU A 40 -7.24 -0.23 17.76
N GLU A 41 -8.55 -0.14 17.53
CA GLU A 41 -9.13 -0.18 16.18
C GLU A 41 -8.57 0.94 15.30
N LYS A 42 -8.46 2.16 15.84
CA LYS A 42 -7.85 3.30 15.13
C LYS A 42 -6.38 3.05 14.79
N ARG A 43 -5.60 2.49 15.72
CA ARG A 43 -4.19 2.15 15.49
C ARG A 43 -4.07 1.06 14.43
N TRP A 44 -4.86 0.00 14.55
CA TRP A 44 -4.91 -1.10 13.60
C TRP A 44 -5.24 -0.61 12.18
N LEU A 45 -6.26 0.24 12.04
CA LEU A 45 -6.62 0.85 10.75
C LEU A 45 -5.50 1.75 10.20
N ALA A 46 -4.83 2.53 11.05
CA ALA A 46 -3.72 3.37 10.64
C ALA A 46 -2.52 2.54 10.16
N ASP A 47 -2.21 1.44 10.84
CA ASP A 47 -1.12 0.54 10.48
C ASP A 47 -1.42 -0.22 9.19
N LEU A 48 -2.64 -0.76 9.05
CA LEU A 48 -3.12 -1.40 7.81
C LEU A 48 -3.02 -0.44 6.61
N ARG A 49 -3.45 0.82 6.77
CA ARG A 49 -3.34 1.84 5.71
C ARG A 49 -1.90 2.15 5.37
N ARG A 50 -1.03 2.33 6.38
CA ARG A 50 0.39 2.60 6.17
C ARG A 50 1.05 1.48 5.38
N GLU A 51 0.79 0.22 5.76
CA GLU A 51 1.29 -0.96 5.05
C GLU A 51 0.78 -1.00 3.61
N THR A 52 -0.53 -0.85 3.42
CA THR A 52 -1.17 -0.88 2.10
C THR A 52 -0.63 0.20 1.17
N TYR A 53 -0.50 1.44 1.66
CA TYR A 53 0.03 2.56 0.85
C TYR A 53 1.51 2.36 0.52
N THR A 54 2.30 1.85 1.47
CA THR A 54 3.71 1.54 1.23
C THR A 54 3.87 0.43 0.20
N GLY A 55 3.04 -0.62 0.27
CA GLY A 55 2.98 -1.69 -0.72
C GLY A 55 2.68 -1.16 -2.12
N PHE A 56 1.67 -0.30 -2.25
CA PHE A 56 1.31 0.30 -3.53
C PHE A 56 2.42 1.18 -4.12
N VAL A 57 3.07 2.03 -3.31
CA VAL A 57 4.23 2.82 -3.78
C VAL A 57 5.38 1.91 -4.22
N THR A 58 5.61 0.82 -3.50
CA THR A 58 6.65 -0.16 -3.84
C THR A 58 6.36 -0.82 -5.19
N CYS A 59 5.14 -1.31 -5.40
CA CYS A 59 4.74 -1.92 -6.67
C CYS A 59 4.75 -0.90 -7.83
N THR A 60 4.41 0.38 -7.57
CA THR A 60 4.51 1.46 -8.58
C THR A 60 5.95 1.62 -9.08
N LYS A 61 6.92 1.62 -8.15
CA LYS A 61 8.34 1.71 -8.47
C LYS A 61 8.85 0.46 -9.19
N GLN A 62 8.41 -0.73 -8.76
CA GLN A 62 8.78 -1.99 -9.40
C GLN A 62 8.28 -2.05 -10.85
N LEU A 63 7.03 -1.64 -11.10
CA LEU A 63 6.50 -1.53 -12.46
C LEU A 63 7.27 -0.51 -13.29
N SER A 64 7.52 0.68 -12.73
CA SER A 64 8.33 1.71 -13.41
C SER A 64 9.71 1.17 -13.80
N ASN A 65 10.38 0.46 -12.90
CA ASN A 65 11.68 -0.15 -13.17
C ASN A 65 11.62 -1.24 -14.25
N ALA A 66 10.59 -2.08 -14.24
CA ALA A 66 10.40 -3.10 -15.28
C ALA A 66 10.19 -2.47 -16.66
N VAL A 67 9.38 -1.41 -16.71
CA VAL A 67 9.09 -0.64 -17.92
C VAL A 67 10.36 0.06 -18.46
N TRP A 68 11.16 0.67 -17.59
CA TRP A 68 12.46 1.24 -17.98
C TRP A 68 13.44 0.19 -18.50
N LYS A 69 13.59 -0.95 -17.81
CA LYS A 69 14.43 -2.04 -18.28
C LYS A 69 14.01 -2.56 -19.66
N ALA A 70 12.70 -2.61 -19.92
CA ALA A 70 12.20 -2.99 -21.23
C ALA A 70 12.58 -1.95 -22.30
N SER A 71 12.45 -0.66 -22.02
CA SER A 71 12.91 0.41 -22.91
C SER A 71 14.42 0.36 -23.15
N ASP A 72 15.23 0.14 -22.12
CA ASP A 72 16.69 -0.01 -22.26
C ASP A 72 17.05 -1.18 -23.18
N SER A 73 16.36 -2.31 -23.03
CA SER A 73 16.52 -3.49 -23.89
C SER A 73 16.16 -3.22 -25.35
N LEU A 74 15.17 -2.34 -25.61
CA LEU A 74 14.77 -1.96 -26.97
C LEU A 74 15.79 -1.01 -27.63
N HIS A 75 16.47 -0.19 -26.84
CA HIS A 75 17.52 0.69 -27.34
C HIS A 75 18.84 -0.06 -27.62
N SER A 76 19.11 -1.12 -26.85
CA SER A 76 20.25 -2.03 -27.10
C SER A 76 20.06 -2.86 -28.37
N GLU A 77 21.14 -3.41 -28.92
CA GLU A 77 21.11 -4.42 -30.00
C GLU A 77 20.64 -5.78 -29.45
N GLY A 78 19.45 -5.79 -28.84
CA GLY A 78 18.82 -6.99 -28.26
C GLY A 78 18.16 -7.87 -29.32
N ALA A 79 17.96 -9.14 -28.96
CA ALA A 79 17.24 -10.10 -29.79
C ALA A 79 15.74 -10.13 -29.45
N ALA A 80 14.94 -10.75 -30.32
CA ALA A 80 13.49 -10.88 -30.09
C ALA A 80 13.19 -11.64 -28.79
N GLU A 81 13.99 -12.64 -28.42
CA GLU A 81 13.83 -13.38 -27.17
C GLU A 81 14.00 -12.49 -25.93
N ASP A 82 14.91 -11.52 -25.98
CA ASP A 82 15.15 -10.57 -24.88
C ASP A 82 13.92 -9.66 -24.71
N TRP A 83 13.35 -9.17 -25.81
CA TRP A 83 12.15 -8.33 -25.80
C TRP A 83 10.91 -9.08 -25.31
N GLU A 84 10.75 -10.36 -25.67
CA GLU A 84 9.70 -11.21 -25.10
C GLU A 84 9.87 -11.41 -23.59
N GLY A 85 11.11 -11.60 -23.13
CA GLY A 85 11.45 -11.64 -21.71
C GLY A 85 11.09 -10.36 -20.99
N ALA A 86 11.43 -9.20 -21.58
CA ALA A 86 11.08 -7.89 -21.06
C ALA A 86 9.56 -7.69 -20.96
N PHE A 87 8.79 -8.12 -21.98
CA PHE A 87 7.34 -8.06 -21.98
C PHE A 87 6.72 -8.84 -20.82
N ARG A 88 7.19 -10.08 -20.59
CA ARG A 88 6.74 -10.89 -19.44
C ARG A 88 7.05 -10.20 -18.12
N SER A 89 8.25 -9.66 -17.95
CA SER A 89 8.64 -8.95 -16.73
C SER A 89 7.75 -7.72 -16.45
N VAL A 90 7.39 -6.96 -17.50
CA VAL A 90 6.47 -5.82 -17.38
C VAL A 90 5.07 -6.30 -16.98
N HIS A 91 4.58 -7.37 -17.61
CA HIS A 91 3.26 -7.94 -17.31
C HIS A 91 3.14 -8.46 -15.87
N ASP A 92 4.18 -9.14 -15.37
CA ASP A 92 4.21 -9.63 -14.00
C ASP A 92 4.20 -8.47 -12.99
N ALA A 93 4.99 -7.42 -13.24
CA ALA A 93 5.01 -6.23 -12.42
C ALA A 93 3.66 -5.48 -12.46
N TRP A 94 3.01 -5.43 -13.63
CA TRP A 94 1.67 -4.86 -13.79
C TRP A 94 0.64 -5.61 -12.94
N THR A 95 0.69 -6.94 -12.92
CA THR A 95 -0.23 -7.77 -12.13
C THR A 95 -0.11 -7.46 -10.64
N GLN A 96 1.12 -7.37 -10.12
CA GLN A 96 1.39 -7.01 -8.72
C GLN A 96 0.91 -5.59 -8.40
N PHE A 97 1.24 -4.62 -9.26
CA PHE A 97 0.79 -3.24 -9.12
C PHE A 97 -0.75 -3.12 -9.13
N SER A 98 -1.43 -3.82 -10.03
CA SER A 98 -2.89 -3.80 -10.11
C SER A 98 -3.53 -4.38 -8.85
N ALA A 99 -2.97 -5.44 -8.28
CA ALA A 99 -3.43 -6.01 -7.01
C ALA A 99 -3.23 -5.03 -5.85
N ALA A 100 -2.06 -4.38 -5.77
CA ALA A 100 -1.78 -3.38 -4.75
C ALA A 100 -2.72 -2.16 -4.87
N SER A 101 -3.05 -1.73 -6.10
CA SER A 101 -4.03 -0.67 -6.33
C SER A 101 -5.41 -1.06 -5.79
N ALA A 102 -5.86 -2.29 -6.03
CA ALA A 102 -7.14 -2.77 -5.51
C ALA A 102 -7.16 -2.79 -3.97
N ALA A 103 -6.05 -3.19 -3.35
CA ALA A 103 -5.91 -3.16 -1.88
C ALA A 103 -6.06 -1.72 -1.33
N VAL A 104 -5.43 -0.73 -1.98
CA VAL A 104 -5.58 0.68 -1.61
C VAL A 104 -7.02 1.16 -1.75
N THR A 105 -7.69 0.82 -2.86
CA THR A 105 -9.09 1.19 -3.10
C THR A 105 -10.03 0.63 -2.02
N MET A 106 -9.74 -0.56 -1.50
CA MET A 106 -10.53 -1.18 -0.42
C MET A 106 -10.22 -0.59 0.98
N ALA A 107 -8.95 -0.30 1.28
CA ALA A 107 -8.52 0.09 2.63
C ALA A 107 -8.51 1.62 2.86
N GLY A 108 -8.41 2.40 1.79
CA GLY A 108 -8.24 3.85 1.84
C GLY A 108 -9.55 4.64 1.93
N PRO A 109 -9.51 5.86 2.49
CA PRO A 109 -10.61 6.80 2.32
C PRO A 109 -10.75 7.18 0.84
N HIS A 110 -11.92 7.71 0.47
CA HIS A 110 -12.29 7.98 -0.92
C HIS A 110 -11.23 8.78 -1.71
N ALA A 111 -10.63 9.81 -1.11
CA ALA A 111 -9.60 10.61 -1.76
C ALA A 111 -8.33 9.82 -2.12
N VAL A 112 -7.93 8.85 -1.28
CA VAL A 112 -6.78 7.99 -1.55
C VAL A 112 -7.12 6.95 -2.61
N ALA A 113 -8.32 6.38 -2.55
CA ALA A 113 -8.81 5.43 -3.54
C ALA A 113 -8.89 6.06 -4.95
N ALA A 114 -9.42 7.28 -5.05
CA ALA A 114 -9.48 8.03 -6.30
C ALA A 114 -8.08 8.32 -6.87
N ALA A 115 -7.16 8.83 -6.04
CA ALA A 115 -5.79 9.10 -6.48
C ALA A 115 -5.03 7.84 -6.89
N ALA A 116 -5.30 6.69 -6.24
CA ALA A 116 -4.72 5.41 -6.62
C ALA A 116 -5.25 4.93 -7.98
N GLU A 117 -6.55 5.11 -8.25
CA GLU A 117 -7.15 4.76 -9.54
C GLU A 117 -6.64 5.65 -10.69
N ASP A 118 -6.50 6.95 -10.46
CA ASP A 118 -5.91 7.87 -11.44
C ASP A 118 -4.46 7.48 -11.78
N LEU A 119 -3.66 7.17 -10.75
CA LEU A 119 -2.31 6.66 -10.94
C LEU A 119 -2.33 5.32 -11.68
N ARG A 120 -3.23 4.39 -11.33
CA ARG A 120 -3.40 3.11 -12.02
C ARG A 120 -3.69 3.29 -13.50
N GLY A 121 -4.57 4.23 -13.85
CA GLY A 121 -4.88 4.60 -15.23
C GLY A 121 -3.65 5.08 -16.01
N SER A 122 -2.88 6.01 -15.43
CA SER A 122 -1.66 6.52 -16.07
C SER A 122 -0.58 5.44 -16.25
N MET A 123 -0.38 4.59 -15.24
CA MET A 123 0.56 3.47 -15.29
C MET A 123 0.13 2.42 -16.31
N ARG A 124 -1.19 2.16 -16.44
CA ARG A 124 -1.73 1.26 -17.48
C ARG A 124 -1.43 1.78 -18.88
N HIS A 125 -1.61 3.08 -19.09
CA HIS A 125 -1.32 3.69 -20.37
C HIS A 125 0.16 3.54 -20.75
N TRP A 126 1.07 3.77 -19.81
CA TRP A 126 2.51 3.61 -20.03
C TRP A 126 2.92 2.15 -20.28
N GLU A 127 2.35 1.20 -19.54
CA GLU A 127 2.53 -0.25 -19.78
C GLU A 127 2.07 -0.66 -21.18
N MET A 128 0.88 -0.19 -21.60
CA MET A 128 0.35 -0.47 -22.93
C MET A 128 1.24 0.05 -24.06
N LEU A 129 1.77 1.27 -23.93
CA LEU A 129 2.69 1.84 -24.91
C LEU A 129 3.99 1.04 -24.98
N THR A 130 4.51 0.61 -23.84
CA THR A 130 5.69 -0.25 -23.77
C THR A 130 5.43 -1.59 -24.46
N GLY A 131 4.29 -2.23 -24.20
CA GLY A 131 3.89 -3.46 -24.88
C GLY A 131 3.68 -3.29 -26.39
N ALA A 132 3.18 -2.13 -26.82
CA ALA A 132 3.07 -1.80 -28.25
C ALA A 132 4.44 -1.65 -28.91
N TRP A 133 5.38 -0.97 -28.24
CA TRP A 133 6.75 -0.83 -28.72
C TRP A 133 7.46 -2.17 -28.85
N ILE A 134 7.41 -3.03 -27.82
CA ILE A 134 7.99 -4.37 -27.86
C ILE A 134 7.44 -5.17 -29.05
N ARG A 135 6.11 -5.18 -29.25
CA ARG A 135 5.49 -5.90 -30.37
C ARG A 135 5.97 -5.36 -31.72
N ALA A 136 6.06 -4.04 -31.87
CA ALA A 136 6.57 -3.42 -33.09
C ALA A 136 8.05 -3.77 -33.32
N ALA A 137 8.85 -3.80 -32.25
CA ALA A 137 10.26 -4.16 -32.33
C ALA A 137 10.47 -5.59 -32.80
N ILE A 138 9.73 -6.55 -32.23
CA ILE A 138 9.75 -7.96 -32.65
C ILE A 138 9.38 -8.08 -34.13
N GLN A 139 8.33 -7.38 -34.58
CA GLN A 139 7.86 -7.44 -35.97
C GLN A 139 8.86 -6.85 -36.97
N GLN A 140 9.55 -5.77 -36.59
CA GLN A 140 10.48 -5.05 -37.46
C GLN A 140 11.94 -5.52 -37.32
N GLY A 141 12.22 -6.38 -36.35
CA GLY A 141 13.58 -6.84 -36.02
C GLY A 141 14.47 -5.73 -35.47
N THR A 142 13.90 -4.62 -34.96
CA THR A 142 14.65 -3.50 -34.40
C THR A 142 13.84 -2.76 -33.34
N GLY A 143 14.47 -2.51 -32.18
CA GLY A 143 13.85 -1.72 -31.11
C GLY A 143 14.01 -0.20 -31.27
N ARG A 144 14.81 0.27 -32.23
CA ARG A 144 15.06 1.71 -32.47
C ARG A 144 13.91 2.37 -33.24
N LEU A 145 12.77 2.50 -32.58
CA LEU A 145 11.55 3.06 -33.14
C LEU A 145 11.23 4.41 -32.48
N ASN A 146 11.73 5.51 -33.05
CA ASN A 146 11.66 6.85 -32.44
C ASN A 146 10.24 7.30 -32.05
N GLU A 147 9.20 6.95 -32.83
CA GLU A 147 7.82 7.32 -32.50
C GLU A 147 7.37 6.70 -31.17
N HIS A 148 7.74 5.43 -30.93
CA HIS A 148 7.41 4.73 -29.70
C HIS A 148 8.18 5.28 -28.51
N ASP A 149 9.46 5.66 -28.70
CA ASP A 149 10.27 6.29 -27.67
C ASP A 149 9.67 7.64 -27.22
N VAL A 150 9.26 8.49 -28.17
CA VAL A 150 8.60 9.76 -27.88
C VAL A 150 7.30 9.55 -27.09
N GLN A 151 6.46 8.60 -27.51
CA GLN A 151 5.21 8.27 -26.81
C GLN A 151 5.48 7.72 -25.40
N PHE A 152 6.49 6.86 -25.25
CA PHE A 152 6.92 6.31 -23.98
C PHE A 152 7.34 7.41 -23.01
N MET A 153 8.20 8.33 -23.45
CA MET A 153 8.67 9.45 -22.64
C MET A 153 7.53 10.40 -22.25
N ALA A 154 6.61 10.68 -23.18
CA ALA A 154 5.44 11.50 -22.90
C ALA A 154 4.56 10.88 -21.81
N ALA A 155 4.33 9.57 -21.86
CA ALA A 155 3.55 8.85 -20.84
C ALA A 155 4.26 8.79 -19.48
N PHE A 156 5.59 8.64 -19.48
CA PHE A 156 6.39 8.71 -18.25
C PHE A 156 6.27 10.06 -17.54
N GLU A 157 6.32 11.18 -18.28
CA GLU A 157 6.13 12.50 -17.68
C GLU A 157 4.69 12.71 -17.23
N ALA A 158 3.72 12.25 -18.03
CA ALA A 158 2.30 12.40 -17.73
C ALA A 158 1.85 11.68 -16.44
N LYS A 159 2.55 10.61 -16.01
CA LYS A 159 2.19 9.91 -14.75
C LYS A 159 2.60 10.65 -13.48
N ARG A 160 3.60 11.55 -13.54
CA ARG A 160 4.22 12.15 -12.34
C ARG A 160 3.24 12.93 -11.45
N PRO A 161 2.32 13.74 -12.00
CA PRO A 161 1.32 14.42 -11.17
C PRO A 161 0.43 13.46 -10.37
N PHE A 162 0.12 12.28 -10.91
CA PHE A 162 -0.70 11.28 -10.22
C PHE A 162 0.06 10.56 -9.11
N GLU A 163 1.37 10.32 -9.28
CA GLU A 163 2.23 9.80 -8.20
C GLU A 163 2.28 10.78 -7.03
N GLU A 164 2.43 12.07 -7.32
CA GLU A 164 2.43 13.12 -6.31
C GLU A 164 1.06 13.26 -5.62
N ALA A 165 -0.02 13.27 -6.40
CA ALA A 165 -1.39 13.34 -5.88
C ALA A 165 -1.70 12.17 -4.93
N PHE A 166 -1.28 10.96 -5.28
CA PHE A 166 -1.41 9.80 -4.41
C PHE A 166 -0.63 9.99 -3.10
N GLN A 167 0.63 10.41 -3.15
CA GLN A 167 1.46 10.62 -1.96
C GLN A 167 0.91 11.72 -1.04
N ILE A 168 0.36 12.80 -1.61
CA ILE A 168 -0.33 13.85 -0.86
C ILE A 168 -1.57 13.26 -0.17
N ALA A 169 -2.45 12.58 -0.91
CA ALA A 169 -3.65 11.97 -0.36
C ALA A 169 -3.33 10.96 0.77
N ALA A 170 -2.31 10.12 0.57
CA ALA A 170 -1.85 9.14 1.54
C ALA A 170 -1.33 9.80 2.82
N ARG A 171 -0.50 10.86 2.70
CA ARG A 171 0.00 11.61 3.88
C ARG A 171 -1.12 12.27 4.66
N ARG A 172 -2.10 12.87 3.97
CA ARG A 172 -3.32 13.42 4.60
C ARG A 172 -4.08 12.36 5.38
N ALA A 173 -4.32 11.21 4.75
CA ALA A 173 -5.05 10.10 5.35
C ALA A 173 -4.34 9.50 6.57
N LEU A 174 -3.01 9.58 6.62
CA LEU A 174 -2.18 9.14 7.74
C LEU A 174 -1.93 10.23 8.79
N GLY A 175 -2.37 11.47 8.55
CA GLY A 175 -2.13 12.61 9.44
C GLY A 175 -0.66 13.02 9.53
N THR A 176 0.10 12.88 8.44
CA THR A 176 1.54 13.19 8.38
C THR A 176 1.86 14.45 7.56
N GLU A 177 0.85 15.20 7.13
CA GLU A 177 1.07 16.58 6.66
C GLU A 177 1.26 17.50 7.87
N ALA A 178 2.36 18.25 7.88
CA ALA A 178 2.63 19.33 8.83
C ALA A 178 2.23 20.67 8.22
#